data_AF-A0A7V8SSF4-F1
#
_entry.id   AF-A0A7V8SSF4-F1
#
_cell.length_a   1.000
_cell.length_b   1.000
_cell.length_c   1.000
_cell.angle_alpha   90.00
_cell.angle_beta   90.00
_cell.angle_gamma   90.00
#
_symmetry.space_group_name_H-M   'P 1'
#
loop_
_entity.id
_entity.type
_entity.pdbx_description
1 polymer ?
#
loop_
_entity_poly.entity_id
_entity_poly.type
_entity_poly.pdbx_seq_one_letter_code
_entity_poly.pdbx_strand_id
1 'polypeptide(L)'
;MIIFGTSGKTIQLAMLNLLCGFCGNPAAHGLRKRVTKFTLFFIPLFPIMPAKHSTQCTFCGAESEISKENAEQLLASAGGQPQGGFPGAATGNPFGGQQPQGGIPRQDGGVPPQGNPYRQ
;
A
#
# COMPACT_ATOMS: atom_id res chain seq x y z
N MET A 1 -26.76 -28.18 -30.60
CA MET A 1 -25.40 -28.42 -30.07
C MET A 1 -25.22 -27.58 -28.82
N ILE A 2 -24.97 -28.19 -27.66
CA ILE A 2 -24.72 -27.48 -26.40
C ILE A 2 -23.21 -27.42 -26.17
N ILE A 3 -22.65 -26.23 -25.98
CA ILE A 3 -21.23 -26.04 -25.65
C ILE A 3 -21.14 -25.67 -24.17
N PHE A 4 -20.36 -26.43 -23.41
CA PHE A 4 -20.12 -26.18 -21.98
C PHE A 4 -18.61 -26.05 -21.70
N GLY A 5 -18.26 -25.30 -20.66
CA GLY A 5 -16.89 -25.06 -20.22
C GLY A 5 -16.79 -24.44 -18.83
N THR A 6 -15.57 -24.17 -18.36
CA THR A 6 -15.31 -23.47 -17.11
C THR A 6 -14.39 -22.27 -17.36
N SER A 7 -14.67 -21.16 -16.68
CA SER A 7 -13.86 -19.95 -16.75
C SER A 7 -13.36 -19.59 -15.35
N GLY A 8 -12.05 -19.57 -15.17
CA GLY A 8 -11.40 -19.09 -13.96
C GLY A 8 -11.04 -17.60 -14.09
N LYS A 9 -11.45 -16.78 -13.13
CA LYS A 9 -10.99 -15.39 -13.02
C LYS A 9 -10.25 -15.19 -11.70
N THR A 10 -9.07 -14.60 -11.77
CA THR A 10 -8.31 -14.16 -10.60
C THR A 10 -8.41 -12.64 -10.50
N ILE A 11 -8.87 -12.14 -9.35
CA ILE A 11 -9.05 -10.72 -9.08
C ILE A 11 -8.16 -10.36 -7.90
N GLN A 12 -7.33 -9.34 -8.05
CA GLN A 12 -6.59 -8.78 -6.92
C GLN A 12 -7.50 -7.86 -6.13
N LEU A 13 -7.69 -8.15 -4.85
CA LEU A 13 -8.59 -7.41 -3.97
C LEU A 13 -7.86 -6.28 -3.23
N ALA A 14 -6.64 -6.52 -2.77
CA ALA A 14 -5.84 -5.54 -2.04
C ALA A 14 -4.34 -5.84 -2.15
N MET A 15 -3.51 -4.85 -1.79
CA MET A 15 -2.07 -4.99 -1.58
C MET A 15 -1.76 -4.59 -0.14
N LEU A 16 -1.12 -5.49 0.60
CA LEU A 16 -0.89 -5.36 2.04
C LEU A 16 0.59 -5.46 2.34
N ASN A 17 1.17 -4.53 3.10
CA ASN A 17 2.55 -4.68 3.56
C ASN A 17 2.58 -5.54 4.82
N LEU A 18 3.11 -6.76 4.70
CA LEU A 18 3.21 -7.73 5.78
C LEU A 18 4.63 -8.28 5.84
N LEU A 19 5.01 -8.85 6.98
CA LEU A 19 6.22 -9.65 7.07
C LEU A 19 5.98 -11.00 6.41
N CYS A 20 6.79 -11.35 5.42
CA CYS A 20 6.65 -12.64 4.74
C CYS A 20 7.14 -13.78 5.65
N GLY A 21 6.27 -14.75 5.95
CA GLY A 21 6.64 -15.94 6.74
C GLY A 21 7.63 -16.89 6.04
N PHE A 22 7.86 -16.71 4.73
CA PHE A 22 8.81 -17.52 3.97
C PHE A 22 10.20 -16.89 3.89
N CYS A 23 10.30 -15.61 3.48
CA CYS A 23 11.60 -14.94 3.31
C CYS A 23 11.97 -13.98 4.45
N GLY A 24 11.06 -13.69 5.38
CA GLY A 24 11.32 -12.81 6.52
C GLY A 24 11.40 -11.32 6.20
N ASN A 25 11.18 -10.90 4.94
CA ASN A 25 11.23 -9.49 4.56
C ASN A 25 9.85 -8.83 4.61
N PRO A 26 9.76 -7.55 5.04
CA PRO A 26 8.54 -6.76 4.92
C PRO A 26 8.30 -6.46 3.45
N ALA A 27 7.22 -7.00 2.89
CA ALA A 27 6.90 -6.89 1.48
C ALA A 27 5.41 -6.71 1.25
N ALA A 28 5.06 -6.16 0.09
CA ALA A 28 3.67 -6.12 -0.34
C ALA A 28 3.21 -7.55 -0.67
N HIS A 29 2.09 -7.95 -0.11
CA HIS A 29 1.40 -9.18 -0.41
C HIS A 29 0.11 -8.85 -1.15
N GLY A 30 0.01 -9.34 -2.38
CA GLY A 30 -1.21 -9.22 -3.18
C GLY A 30 -2.24 -10.22 -2.71
N LEU A 31 -3.34 -9.73 -2.16
CA LEU A 31 -4.49 -10.56 -1.83
C LEU A 31 -5.32 -10.79 -3.09
N ARG A 32 -5.40 -12.04 -3.53
CA ARG A 32 -6.09 -12.46 -4.75
C ARG A 32 -7.24 -13.39 -4.44
N LYS A 33 -8.29 -13.27 -5.26
CA LYS A 33 -9.49 -14.10 -5.23
C LYS A 33 -9.65 -14.81 -6.56
N ARG A 34 -9.63 -16.13 -6.55
CA ARG A 34 -9.89 -16.97 -7.71
C ARG A 34 -11.33 -17.49 -7.67
N VAL A 35 -12.11 -17.16 -8.70
CA VAL A 35 -13.50 -17.59 -8.87
C VAL A 35 -13.63 -18.41 -10.14
N THR A 36 -14.12 -19.65 -10.01
CA THR A 36 -14.40 -20.54 -11.14
C THR A 36 -15.89 -20.51 -11.46
N LYS A 37 -16.24 -20.11 -12.68
CA LYS A 37 -17.62 -20.03 -13.17
C LYS A 37 -17.89 -21.09 -14.23
N PHE A 38 -19.09 -21.67 -14.20
CA PHE A 38 -19.59 -22.49 -15.30
C PHE A 38 -20.01 -21.61 -16.47
N THR A 39 -19.60 -21.99 -17.68
CA THR A 39 -19.97 -21.29 -18.90
C THR A 39 -20.81 -22.18 -19.79
N LEU A 40 -21.98 -21.71 -20.21
CA LEU A 40 -22.81 -22.34 -21.23
C LEU A 40 -22.85 -21.41 -22.43
N PHE A 41 -22.49 -21.90 -23.62
CA PHE A 41 -22.36 -21.07 -24.82
C PHE A 41 -21.50 -19.81 -24.57
N PHE A 42 -20.38 -19.95 -23.85
CA PHE A 42 -19.46 -18.86 -23.46
C PHE A 42 -20.03 -17.81 -22.49
N ILE A 43 -21.28 -17.93 -22.05
CA ILE A 43 -21.88 -17.05 -21.05
C ILE A 43 -21.60 -17.63 -19.65
N PRO A 44 -20.89 -16.93 -18.74
CA PRO A 44 -20.69 -17.38 -17.37
C PRO A 44 -21.98 -17.27 -16.57
N LEU A 45 -22.59 -18.40 -16.21
CA LEU A 45 -23.90 -18.44 -15.56
C LEU A 45 -23.80 -18.33 -14.03
N PHE A 46 -23.05 -19.22 -13.40
CA PHE A 46 -22.90 -19.26 -11.95
C PHE A 46 -21.53 -19.79 -11.52
N PRO A 47 -21.03 -19.40 -10.34
CA PRO A 47 -19.82 -19.99 -9.76
C PRO A 47 -20.06 -21.44 -9.36
N ILE A 48 -19.18 -22.35 -9.78
CA ILE A 48 -19.27 -23.79 -9.45
C ILE A 48 -18.47 -24.19 -8.23
N MET A 49 -17.48 -23.39 -7.85
CA MET A 49 -16.59 -23.67 -6.73
C MET A 49 -16.56 -22.47 -5.77
N PRO A 50 -16.34 -22.72 -4.47
CA PRO A 50 -16.05 -21.65 -3.52
C PRO A 50 -14.87 -20.80 -4.00
N ALA A 51 -14.93 -19.50 -3.77
CA ALA A 51 -13.84 -18.60 -4.11
C ALA A 51 -12.62 -18.90 -3.24
N LYS A 52 -11.49 -19.18 -3.89
CA LYS A 52 -10.20 -19.37 -3.20
C LYS A 52 -9.53 -18.02 -3.01
N HIS A 53 -9.00 -17.79 -1.81
CA HIS A 53 -8.25 -16.58 -1.51
C HIS A 53 -6.79 -16.96 -1.29
N SER A 54 -5.88 -16.18 -1.88
CA SER A 54 -4.45 -16.39 -1.68
C SER A 54 -3.73 -15.07 -1.54
N THR A 55 -2.62 -15.09 -0.80
CA THR A 55 -1.71 -13.95 -0.66
C THR A 55 -0.39 -14.30 -1.35
N GLN A 56 0.10 -13.42 -2.22
CA GLN A 56 1.39 -13.59 -2.89
C GLN A 56 2.37 -12.50 -2.49
N CYS A 57 3.54 -12.88 -2.00
CA CYS A 57 4.64 -11.97 -1.70
C CYS A 57 5.27 -11.40 -2.97
N THR A 58 5.37 -10.08 -3.09
CA THR A 58 6.01 -9.42 -4.24
C THR A 58 7.54 -9.52 -4.22
N PHE A 59 8.14 -9.91 -3.08
CA PHE A 59 9.59 -10.04 -2.95
C PHE A 59 10.10 -11.42 -3.39
N CYS A 60 9.59 -12.50 -2.79
CA CYS A 60 10.04 -13.87 -3.08
C CYS A 60 9.07 -14.70 -3.92
N GLY A 61 7.86 -14.19 -4.19
CA GLY A 61 6.85 -14.89 -4.97
C GLY A 61 6.07 -15.98 -4.20
N ALA A 62 6.39 -16.22 -2.92
CA ALA A 62 5.69 -17.22 -2.11
C ALA A 62 4.18 -16.93 -2.06
N GLU A 63 3.38 -17.96 -2.28
CA GLU A 63 1.93 -17.91 -2.23
C GLU A 63 1.41 -18.74 -1.06
N SER A 64 0.39 -18.23 -0.38
CA SER A 64 -0.29 -18.96 0.71
C SER A 64 -1.79 -18.88 0.50
N GLU A 65 -2.48 -20.03 0.55
CA GLU A 65 -3.93 -20.08 0.53
C GLU A 65 -4.45 -19.68 1.91
N ILE A 66 -5.45 -18.79 1.93
CA ILE A 66 -6.05 -18.30 3.17
C ILE A 66 -7.56 -18.51 3.15
N SER A 67 -8.15 -18.65 4.34
CA SER A 67 -9.60 -18.77 4.45
C SER A 67 -10.28 -17.44 4.08
N LYS A 68 -11.57 -17.51 3.76
CA LYS A 68 -12.36 -16.33 3.38
C LYS A 68 -12.43 -15.31 4.52
N GLU A 69 -12.56 -15.77 5.76
CA GLU A 69 -12.67 -14.93 6.94
C GLU A 69 -11.37 -14.15 7.17
N ASN A 70 -10.22 -14.83 7.03
CA ASN A 70 -8.90 -14.18 7.12
C ASN A 70 -8.70 -13.17 5.98
N ALA A 71 -9.15 -13.49 4.75
CA ALA A 71 -9.08 -12.59 3.62
C ALA A 71 -9.90 -11.31 3.86
N GLU A 72 -11.10 -11.43 4.43
CA GLU A 72 -11.97 -10.29 4.77
C GLU A 72 -11.35 -9.41 5.86
N GLN A 73 -10.74 -10.00 6.89
CA GLN A 73 -10.02 -9.26 7.93
C GLN A 73 -8.81 -8.49 7.35
N LEU A 74 -8.07 -9.13 6.44
CA LEU A 74 -6.95 -8.51 5.73
C LEU A 74 -7.44 -7.37 4.81
N LEU A 75 -8.58 -7.55 4.13
CA LEU A 75 -9.21 -6.49 3.33
C LEU A 75 -9.64 -5.30 4.17
N ALA A 76 -10.23 -5.54 5.33
CA ALA A 76 -10.61 -4.48 6.25
C ALA A 76 -9.36 -3.69 6.72
N SER A 77 -8.27 -4.40 7.00
CA SER A 77 -6.98 -3.80 7.37
C SER A 77 -6.36 -2.99 6.23
N ALA A 78 -6.56 -3.37 4.96
CA ALA A 78 -6.08 -2.62 3.80
C ALA A 78 -6.77 -1.26 3.61
N GLY A 79 -7.99 -1.11 4.11
CA GLY A 79 -8.75 0.15 4.08
C GLY A 79 -8.34 1.14 5.19
N GLY A 80 -7.57 0.69 6.18
CA GLY A 80 -6.91 1.53 7.17
C GLY A 80 -5.64 2.13 6.57
N GLN A 81 -5.48 3.44 6.68
CA GLN A 81 -4.46 4.28 6.04
C GLN A 81 -3.05 3.63 5.91
N PRO A 82 -2.30 3.98 4.84
CA PRO A 82 -0.87 3.71 4.81
C PRO A 82 -0.22 4.46 5.97
N GLN A 83 0.19 3.76 7.02
CA GLN A 83 1.18 4.26 7.98
C GLN A 83 2.55 4.29 7.31
N GLY A 84 2.68 5.18 6.34
CA GLY A 84 3.92 5.67 5.75
C GLY A 84 4.05 7.16 6.02
N GLY A 85 3.70 7.60 7.23
CA GLY A 85 3.98 8.94 7.71
C GLY A 85 5.36 8.95 8.32
N PHE A 86 6.36 9.42 7.57
CA PHE A 86 7.56 9.97 8.18
C PHE A 86 7.11 11.04 9.19
N PRO A 87 7.61 11.08 10.43
CA PRO A 87 7.39 12.23 11.30
C PRO A 87 8.14 13.42 10.68
N GLY A 88 7.47 14.10 9.76
CA GLY A 88 7.89 15.38 9.23
C GLY A 88 8.02 16.34 10.41
N ALA A 89 9.24 16.83 10.60
CA ALA A 89 9.59 17.83 11.58
C ALA A 89 8.58 18.98 11.54
N ALA A 90 7.79 19.13 12.60
CA ALA A 90 7.07 20.36 12.86
C ALA A 90 8.12 21.42 13.24
N THR A 91 8.63 22.14 12.24
CA THR A 91 9.40 23.37 12.47
C THR A 91 8.41 24.47 12.84
N GLY A 92 7.86 24.40 14.05
CA GLY A 92 7.20 25.53 14.69
C GLY A 92 8.25 26.32 15.45
N ASN A 93 8.58 27.53 15.00
CA ASN A 93 9.27 28.52 15.83
C ASN A 93 8.20 29.28 16.65
N PRO A 94 8.07 29.07 17.97
CA PRO A 94 7.02 29.68 18.79
C PRO A 94 7.30 31.13 19.24
N PHE A 95 8.33 31.79 18.71
CA PHE A 95 8.76 33.14 19.16
C PHE A 95 8.38 34.28 18.19
N GLY A 96 7.38 34.06 17.34
CA GLY A 96 6.79 35.11 16.50
C GLY A 96 5.86 36.03 17.29
N GLY A 97 6.41 36.82 18.22
CA GLY A 97 5.62 37.75 19.01
C GLY A 97 6.45 38.83 19.71
N GLN A 98 6.11 40.08 19.39
CA GLN A 98 6.44 41.34 20.09
C GLN A 98 7.79 41.98 19.73
N GLN A 99 7.74 42.86 18.73
CA GLN A 99 8.69 43.97 18.55
C GLN A 99 8.31 45.13 19.49
N PRO A 100 9.22 45.59 20.37
CA PRO A 100 9.20 46.94 20.90
C PRO A 100 10.11 47.86 20.07
N GLN A 101 9.58 49.03 19.74
CA GLN A 101 10.29 50.14 19.11
C GLN A 101 11.40 50.65 20.03
N GLY A 102 12.64 50.70 19.55
CA GLY A 102 13.74 51.39 20.23
C GLY A 102 15.11 51.16 19.61
N GLY A 103 15.60 52.14 18.84
CA GLY A 103 17.03 52.37 18.56
C GLY A 103 17.67 51.55 17.42
N ILE A 104 18.11 52.25 16.36
CA ILE A 104 19.01 51.72 15.32
C ILE A 104 20.44 52.16 15.68
N PRO A 105 21.45 51.28 15.56
CA PRO A 105 22.36 51.46 14.42
C PRO A 105 22.66 50.15 13.68
N ARG A 106 22.83 50.29 12.35
CA ARG A 106 23.20 49.24 11.40
C ARG A 106 24.63 48.73 11.65
N GLN A 107 24.84 47.42 11.49
CA GLN A 107 26.13 46.81 11.17
C GLN A 107 25.92 45.56 10.31
N ASP A 108 25.91 45.79 9.00
CA ASP A 108 26.85 45.23 8.01
C ASP A 108 27.42 43.81 8.27
N GLY A 109 27.14 42.84 7.39
CA GLY A 109 27.98 41.65 7.27
C GLY A 109 27.36 40.38 6.70
N GLY A 110 27.27 40.30 5.36
CA GLY A 110 27.25 39.13 4.45
C GLY A 110 26.81 37.73 4.93
N VAL A 111 25.78 37.18 4.28
CA VAL A 111 25.47 35.73 4.25
C VAL A 111 25.99 35.14 2.93
N PRO A 112 26.90 34.14 2.91
CA PRO A 112 27.25 33.42 1.70
C PRO A 112 26.18 32.37 1.32
N PRO A 113 25.94 32.09 0.03
CA PRO A 113 24.88 31.19 -0.41
C PRO A 113 25.20 29.71 -0.19
N GLN A 114 24.16 28.97 0.22
CA GLN A 114 24.11 27.53 0.48
C GLN A 114 24.49 26.69 -0.75
N GLY A 115 25.46 25.79 -0.58
CA GLY A 115 25.76 24.71 -1.52
C GLY A 115 24.85 23.50 -1.27
N ASN A 116 24.15 23.05 -2.32
CA ASN A 116 23.21 21.94 -2.28
C ASN A 116 23.96 20.59 -2.45
N PRO A 117 23.84 19.60 -1.53
CA PRO A 117 24.73 18.44 -1.48
C PRO A 117 24.32 17.24 -2.35
N TYR A 118 23.49 17.41 -3.40
CA TYR A 118 23.17 16.32 -4.33
C TYR A 118 24.33 16.02 -5.31
N ARG A 119 25.50 15.63 -4.78
CA ARG A 119 26.57 15.03 -5.56
C ARG A 119 26.60 13.51 -5.34
N GLN A 120 26.19 12.81 -6.39
CA GLN A 120 26.52 11.45 -6.85
C GLN A 120 26.25 10.28 -5.90
#